data_AF-A0A972R0T6-F1
#
_entry.id   AF-A0A972R0T6-F1
#
_cell.length_a   1.000
_cell.length_b   1.000
_cell.length_c   1.000
_cell.angle_alpha   90.00
_cell.angle_beta   90.00
_cell.angle_gamma   90.00
#
_symmetry.space_group_name_H-M   'P 1'
#
loop_
_entity.id
_entity.type
_entity.pdbx_description
1 polymer ?
#
loop_
_entity_poly.entity_id
_entity_poly.type
_entity_poly.pdbx_seq_one_letter_code
_entity_poly.pdbx_strand_id
1 'polypeptide(L)'
;MKKTMVVFTAFFLTALTLTFSGGNAQAAAFSGGEAWIDWTTFTIDGNISLTEGVSQSSVHVESDIGGDEDGDVTLGFSPWGNTYAFASIPPNMEGTAWTDESDLYATANVDVYGIDSTSASSKADAYRRGDFVANSDTLVTISAEHFLSQSLSSDDMGEWAWNLAEAGLRLKNGNTLESGEDIGQLANYAPDGDYIYDTYHDSLLLEVSVPFSAGEMGFFEAWAHNGAQAEANVIPEPTTLLLLGSGLAGIFGLRRKTTI
;
A
#
# COMPACT_ATOMS: atom_id res chain seq x y z
N MET A 1 -48.69 -32.71 27.07
CA MET A 1 -47.71 -31.64 26.73
C MET A 1 -47.38 -31.68 25.24
N LYS A 2 -48.31 -31.31 24.34
CA LYS A 2 -48.26 -31.88 22.95
C LYS A 2 -48.17 -30.92 21.75
N LYS A 3 -48.28 -29.60 21.88
CA LYS A 3 -48.02 -28.67 20.74
C LYS A 3 -47.46 -27.32 21.19
N THR A 4 -48.00 -26.76 22.27
CA THR A 4 -47.60 -25.45 22.80
C THR A 4 -46.14 -25.39 23.25
N MET A 5 -45.63 -26.48 23.82
CA MET A 5 -44.24 -26.55 24.31
C MET A 5 -43.21 -26.58 23.18
N VAL A 6 -43.53 -27.22 22.03
CA VAL A 6 -42.65 -27.26 20.85
C VAL A 6 -42.59 -25.91 20.15
N VAL A 7 -43.72 -25.19 20.07
CA VAL A 7 -43.77 -23.82 19.54
C VAL A 7 -42.95 -22.88 20.42
N PHE A 8 -43.06 -23.01 21.74
CA PHE A 8 -42.30 -22.18 22.69
C PHE A 8 -40.79 -22.43 22.60
N THR A 9 -40.34 -23.69 22.51
CA THR A 9 -38.91 -24.01 22.36
C THR A 9 -38.36 -23.56 21.00
N ALA A 10 -39.14 -23.69 19.92
CA ALA A 10 -38.74 -23.21 18.60
C ALA A 10 -38.59 -21.68 18.58
N PHE A 11 -39.57 -20.96 19.13
CA PHE A 11 -39.56 -19.48 19.20
C PHE A 11 -38.45 -18.97 20.14
N PHE A 12 -38.17 -19.67 21.24
CA PHE A 12 -37.08 -19.32 22.15
C PHE A 12 -35.71 -19.57 21.52
N LEU A 13 -35.53 -20.63 20.72
CA LEU A 13 -34.30 -20.80 19.92
C LEU A 13 -34.16 -19.71 18.84
N THR A 14 -35.25 -19.30 18.18
CA THR A 14 -35.20 -18.23 17.16
C THR A 14 -34.91 -16.85 17.79
N ALA A 15 -35.46 -16.60 18.98
CA ALA A 15 -35.21 -15.37 19.73
C ALA A 15 -33.79 -15.33 20.32
N LEU A 16 -33.24 -16.47 20.76
CA LEU A 16 -31.86 -16.55 21.25
C LEU A 16 -30.84 -16.40 20.13
N THR A 17 -31.15 -16.84 18.90
CA THR A 17 -30.31 -16.61 17.72
C THR A 17 -30.33 -15.15 17.23
N LEU A 18 -31.37 -14.38 17.55
CA LEU A 18 -31.45 -12.94 17.23
C LEU A 18 -30.67 -12.05 18.22
N THR A 19 -30.23 -12.59 19.36
CA THR A 19 -29.46 -11.84 20.37
C THR A 19 -27.95 -12.03 20.27
N PHE A 20 -27.46 -12.92 19.41
CA PHE A 20 -26.05 -12.92 19.04
C PHE A 20 -25.86 -11.80 18.02
N SER A 21 -25.39 -10.64 18.49
CA SER A 21 -24.84 -9.62 17.61
C SER A 21 -23.72 -10.28 16.81
N GLY A 22 -23.91 -10.38 15.50
CA GLY A 22 -22.95 -10.95 14.55
C GLY A 22 -21.61 -10.28 14.71
N GLY A 23 -20.67 -11.02 15.29
CA GLY A 23 -19.26 -10.73 15.11
C GLY A 23 -18.88 -11.52 13.88
N ASN A 24 -18.69 -10.83 12.76
CA ASN A 24 -18.15 -11.45 11.57
C ASN A 24 -16.85 -12.17 11.99
N ALA A 25 -16.71 -13.46 11.65
CA ALA A 25 -15.40 -14.09 11.67
C ALA A 25 -14.65 -13.49 10.47
N GLN A 26 -14.07 -12.30 10.69
CA GLN A 26 -13.49 -11.48 9.65
C GLN A 26 -12.06 -11.92 9.36
N ALA A 27 -11.79 -11.89 8.06
CA ALA A 27 -10.52 -11.96 7.37
C ALA A 27 -9.30 -11.32 8.04
N ALA A 28 -8.08 -11.77 7.72
CA ALA A 28 -6.83 -11.26 8.31
C ALA A 28 -5.70 -11.00 7.30
N ALA A 29 -6.02 -10.42 6.14
CA ALA A 29 -5.00 -10.01 5.18
C ALA A 29 -4.37 -8.65 5.56
N PHE A 30 -3.05 -8.61 5.63
CA PHE A 30 -2.26 -7.42 5.92
C PHE A 30 -1.20 -7.21 4.85
N SER A 31 -1.08 -5.98 4.38
CA SER A 31 0.03 -5.53 3.52
C SER A 31 0.56 -4.22 4.05
N GLY A 32 1.87 -4.17 4.30
CA GLY A 32 2.54 -2.96 4.73
C GLY A 32 3.95 -2.88 4.18
N GLY A 33 4.42 -1.67 3.96
CA GLY A 33 5.78 -1.44 3.52
C GLY A 33 6.22 0.01 3.61
N GLU A 34 7.51 0.21 3.38
CA GLU A 34 8.15 1.51 3.31
C GLU A 34 9.24 1.52 2.25
N ALA A 35 9.40 2.68 1.63
CA ALA A 35 10.51 3.01 0.75
C ALA A 35 11.06 4.37 1.15
N TRP A 36 12.38 4.50 1.19
CA TRP A 36 13.00 5.81 1.35
C TRP A 36 14.33 5.93 0.60
N ILE A 37 14.65 7.18 0.23
CA ILE A 37 15.94 7.60 -0.30
C ILE A 37 16.60 8.48 0.75
N ASP A 38 17.84 8.17 1.14
CA ASP A 38 18.65 9.02 2.01
C ASP A 38 19.13 10.22 1.21
N TRP A 39 18.44 11.35 1.36
CA TRP A 39 18.74 12.58 0.66
C TRP A 39 20.07 13.20 1.09
N THR A 40 20.58 12.86 2.28
CA THR A 40 21.89 13.33 2.73
C THR A 40 23.05 12.71 1.95
N THR A 41 22.80 11.55 1.31
CA THR A 41 23.74 10.87 0.41
C THR A 41 23.57 11.27 -1.04
N PHE A 42 22.52 12.04 -1.37
CA PHE A 42 22.23 12.42 -2.74
C PHE A 42 23.36 13.30 -3.30
N THR A 43 23.93 12.87 -4.43
CA THR A 43 24.96 13.63 -5.13
C THR A 43 24.59 13.84 -6.59
N ILE A 44 25.06 14.97 -7.12
CA ILE A 44 25.09 15.24 -8.55
C ILE A 44 26.53 15.58 -8.90
N ASP A 45 27.18 14.73 -9.68
CA ASP A 45 28.47 15.02 -10.30
C ASP A 45 28.27 15.44 -11.75
N GLY A 46 29.09 16.38 -12.21
CA GLY A 46 28.97 17.02 -13.51
C GLY A 46 28.97 18.55 -13.40
N ASN A 47 29.48 19.19 -14.45
CA ASN A 47 29.53 20.65 -14.50
C ASN A 47 28.17 21.23 -14.94
N ILE A 48 27.27 21.42 -13.98
CA ILE A 48 25.90 21.88 -14.23
C ILE A 48 25.54 23.13 -13.41
N SER A 49 24.49 23.83 -13.85
CA SER A 49 23.84 24.91 -13.09
C SER A 49 22.36 24.56 -12.92
N LEU A 50 21.92 24.39 -11.68
CA LEU A 50 20.51 24.11 -11.35
C LEU A 50 19.65 25.35 -11.60
N THR A 51 18.47 25.14 -12.19
CA THR A 51 17.55 26.20 -12.58
C THR A 51 16.25 26.16 -11.81
N GLU A 52 15.70 24.98 -11.53
CA GLU A 52 14.43 24.80 -10.84
C GLU A 52 14.45 23.54 -9.96
N GLY A 53 13.62 23.54 -8.92
CA GLY A 53 13.44 22.42 -8.00
C GLY A 53 11.98 22.27 -7.58
N VAL A 54 11.50 21.03 -7.56
CA VAL A 54 10.16 20.65 -7.14
C VAL A 54 10.24 19.52 -6.12
N SER A 55 9.50 19.67 -5.02
CA SER A 55 9.22 18.59 -4.07
C SER A 55 7.73 18.30 -4.06
N GLN A 56 7.36 17.03 -3.95
CA GLN A 56 5.97 16.60 -3.89
C GLN A 56 5.83 15.37 -2.99
N SER A 57 4.72 15.33 -2.24
CA SER A 57 4.25 14.13 -1.56
C SER A 57 2.76 13.93 -1.81
N SER A 58 2.32 12.69 -2.00
CA SER A 58 0.91 12.36 -2.12
C SER A 58 0.59 11.01 -1.49
N VAL A 59 -0.61 10.88 -0.95
CA VAL A 59 -1.13 9.64 -0.39
C VAL A 59 -2.57 9.44 -0.82
N HIS A 60 -2.93 8.20 -1.16
CA HIS A 60 -4.30 7.78 -1.45
C HIS A 60 -4.59 6.46 -0.73
N VAL A 61 -5.69 6.42 0.02
CA VAL A 61 -6.19 5.22 0.69
C VAL A 61 -7.62 4.96 0.24
N GLU A 62 -7.93 3.73 -0.13
CA GLU A 62 -9.26 3.32 -0.58
C GLU A 62 -9.65 1.94 -0.07
N SER A 63 -10.94 1.77 0.15
CA SER A 63 -11.57 0.48 0.47
C SER A 63 -13.03 0.49 0.01
N ASP A 64 -13.68 -0.65 0.14
CA ASP A 64 -15.13 -0.80 -0.03
C ASP A 64 -15.98 -0.01 0.98
N ILE A 65 -15.38 0.51 2.07
CA ILE A 65 -16.07 1.33 3.08
C ILE A 65 -15.81 2.84 2.96
N GLY A 66 -14.83 3.28 2.15
CA GLY A 66 -14.51 4.70 1.99
C GLY A 66 -13.20 4.98 1.26
N GLY A 67 -12.81 6.25 1.25
CA GLY A 67 -11.57 6.74 0.65
C GLY A 67 -11.10 8.02 1.33
N ASP A 68 -9.79 8.22 1.35
CA ASP A 68 -9.13 9.44 1.82
C ASP A 68 -7.89 9.73 0.95
N GLU A 69 -7.62 11.00 0.68
CA GLU A 69 -6.51 11.42 -0.18
C GLU A 69 -5.92 12.73 0.33
N ASP A 70 -4.60 12.87 0.22
CA ASP A 70 -3.87 14.09 0.58
C ASP A 70 -2.68 14.29 -0.35
N GLY A 71 -2.25 15.54 -0.50
CA GLY A 71 -1.13 15.89 -1.36
C GLY A 71 -0.58 17.28 -1.09
N ASP A 72 0.74 17.40 -1.19
CA ASP A 72 1.47 18.65 -0.97
C ASP A 72 2.57 18.80 -2.02
N VAL A 73 2.77 20.03 -2.48
CA VAL A 73 3.73 20.39 -3.54
C VAL A 73 4.37 21.72 -3.18
N THR A 74 5.71 21.75 -3.19
CA THR A 74 6.48 22.97 -3.02
C THR A 74 7.43 23.20 -4.19
N LEU A 75 7.46 24.44 -4.68
CA LEU A 75 8.39 24.91 -5.70
C LEU A 75 9.53 25.69 -5.03
N GLY A 76 10.77 25.40 -5.42
CA GLY A 76 11.93 26.11 -4.92
C GLY A 76 13.19 25.27 -4.95
N PHE A 77 14.30 25.92 -5.26
CA PHE A 77 15.63 25.32 -5.19
C PHE A 77 16.42 25.94 -4.02
N SER A 78 16.86 25.09 -3.10
CA SER A 78 17.76 25.37 -1.96
C SER A 78 17.21 26.32 -0.85
N PRO A 79 16.82 25.78 0.31
CA PRO A 79 16.58 24.35 0.52
C PRO A 79 15.48 23.86 -0.42
N TRP A 80 15.49 22.57 -0.73
CA TRP A 80 14.33 21.97 -1.38
C TRP A 80 13.12 22.19 -0.47
N GLY A 81 11.97 22.46 -1.06
CA GLY A 81 10.76 22.57 -0.25
C GLY A 81 10.51 21.28 0.51
N ASN A 82 10.12 21.37 1.79
CA ASN A 82 9.62 20.21 2.51
C ASN A 82 8.14 20.02 2.17
N THR A 83 7.71 18.78 2.05
CA THR A 83 6.30 18.44 1.81
C THR A 83 5.86 17.32 2.75
N TYR A 84 4.57 17.26 3.06
CA TYR A 84 3.99 16.18 3.86
C TYR A 84 2.58 15.87 3.38
N ALA A 85 2.24 14.59 3.26
CA ALA A 85 0.90 14.11 2.95
C ALA A 85 0.55 12.90 3.82
N PHE A 86 -0.70 12.84 4.28
CA PHE A 86 -1.22 11.73 5.08
C PHE A 86 -2.70 11.48 4.76
N ALA A 87 -3.06 10.22 4.55
CA ALA A 87 -4.43 9.80 4.39
C ALA A 87 -4.69 8.51 5.17
N SER A 88 -5.92 8.34 5.65
CA SER A 88 -6.29 7.17 6.45
C SER A 88 -7.77 6.82 6.36
N ILE A 89 -8.05 5.52 6.45
CA ILE A 89 -9.39 4.98 6.73
C ILE A 89 -9.27 4.21 8.05
N PRO A 90 -9.71 4.81 9.17
CA PRO A 90 -9.61 4.15 10.46
C PRO A 90 -10.39 2.83 10.48
N PRO A 91 -9.92 1.81 11.24
CA PRO A 91 -8.79 1.87 12.17
C PRO A 91 -7.42 1.50 11.61
N ASN A 92 -7.31 0.80 10.48
CA ASN A 92 -6.07 0.09 10.12
C ASN A 92 -5.58 0.30 8.68
N MET A 93 -6.04 1.34 8.00
CA MET A 93 -5.55 1.68 6.66
C MET A 93 -4.97 3.09 6.68
N GLU A 94 -3.72 3.22 6.28
CA GLU A 94 -3.05 4.51 6.26
C GLU A 94 -1.92 4.54 5.22
N GLY A 95 -1.53 5.75 4.87
CA GLY A 95 -0.30 6.01 4.15
C GLY A 95 0.29 7.34 4.58
N THR A 96 1.60 7.46 4.46
CA THR A 96 2.31 8.71 4.73
C THR A 96 3.40 8.89 3.69
N ALA A 97 3.54 10.12 3.18
CA ALA A 97 4.66 10.49 2.34
C ALA A 97 5.19 11.87 2.73
N TRP A 98 6.51 12.06 2.66
CA TRP A 98 7.12 13.36 2.87
C TRP A 98 8.43 13.51 2.13
N THR A 99 8.86 14.76 2.02
CA THR A 99 10.20 15.11 1.57
C THR A 99 10.79 16.12 2.55
N ASP A 100 12.04 15.93 2.97
CA ASP A 100 12.79 16.92 3.72
C ASP A 100 14.29 16.89 3.38
N GLU A 101 15.13 17.62 4.11
CA GLU A 101 16.57 17.66 3.83
C GLU A 101 17.31 16.37 4.22
N SER A 102 16.65 15.44 4.91
CA SER A 102 17.16 14.11 5.25
C SER A 102 16.73 13.04 4.28
N ASP A 103 15.46 12.99 3.88
CA ASP A 103 14.94 11.87 3.09
C ASP A 103 13.76 12.22 2.16
N LEU A 104 13.52 11.31 1.22
CA LEU A 104 12.23 11.12 0.57
C LEU A 104 11.67 9.83 1.13
N TYR A 105 10.47 9.85 1.69
CA TYR A 105 9.89 8.70 2.38
C TYR A 105 8.46 8.44 1.94
N ALA A 106 8.11 7.17 1.75
CA ALA A 106 6.76 6.71 1.47
C ALA A 106 6.45 5.41 2.23
N THR A 107 5.33 5.39 2.95
CA THR A 107 4.78 4.18 3.58
C THR A 107 3.32 4.01 3.22
N ALA A 108 2.93 2.76 2.97
CA ALA A 108 1.54 2.38 2.78
C ALA A 108 1.25 1.12 3.59
N ASN A 109 0.15 1.12 4.33
CA ASN A 109 -0.27 0.01 5.17
C ASN A 109 -1.79 -0.18 5.04
N VAL A 110 -2.20 -1.44 4.87
CA VAL A 110 -3.60 -1.85 4.88
C VAL A 110 -3.75 -3.15 5.65
N ASP A 111 -4.72 -3.16 6.55
CA ASP A 111 -5.16 -4.34 7.28
C ASP A 111 -6.68 -4.43 7.19
N VAL A 112 -7.18 -5.53 6.61
CA VAL A 112 -8.62 -5.79 6.55
C VAL A 112 -9.15 -6.56 7.77
N TYR A 113 -8.30 -6.79 8.78
CA TYR A 113 -8.67 -7.46 10.01
C TYR A 113 -9.62 -6.67 10.90
N GLY A 114 -10.71 -7.33 11.30
CA GLY A 114 -11.66 -6.82 12.30
C GLY A 114 -12.45 -5.59 11.84
N ILE A 115 -12.56 -5.37 10.54
CA ILE A 115 -13.28 -4.26 9.93
C ILE A 115 -14.25 -4.76 8.85
N ASP A 116 -15.30 -3.99 8.57
CA ASP A 116 -16.33 -4.33 7.56
C ASP A 116 -15.84 -4.06 6.12
N SER A 117 -14.58 -4.41 5.83
CA SER A 117 -13.93 -4.26 4.53
C SER A 117 -13.41 -5.61 4.05
N THR A 118 -13.57 -5.87 2.76
CA THR A 118 -13.06 -7.08 2.09
C THR A 118 -11.89 -6.79 1.17
N SER A 119 -11.67 -5.52 0.83
CA SER A 119 -10.52 -5.08 0.05
C SER A 119 -10.12 -3.67 0.43
N ALA A 120 -8.81 -3.46 0.53
CA ALA A 120 -8.22 -2.18 0.83
C ALA A 120 -6.94 -1.97 0.02
N SER A 121 -6.66 -0.73 -0.34
CA SER A 121 -5.36 -0.33 -0.85
C SER A 121 -4.91 1.02 -0.30
N SER A 122 -3.60 1.17 -0.18
CA SER A 122 -2.93 2.42 0.20
C SER A 122 -1.76 2.64 -0.76
N LYS A 123 -1.56 3.89 -1.17
CA LYS A 123 -0.45 4.30 -2.03
C LYS A 123 0.14 5.59 -1.47
N ALA A 124 1.46 5.64 -1.41
CA ALA A 124 2.21 6.80 -0.96
C ALA A 124 3.36 7.07 -1.93
N ASP A 125 3.56 8.33 -2.26
CA ASP A 125 4.58 8.80 -3.19
C ASP A 125 5.29 10.03 -2.61
N ALA A 126 6.63 9.98 -2.57
CA ALA A 126 7.49 11.12 -2.30
C ALA A 126 8.44 11.33 -3.47
N TYR A 127 8.55 12.56 -3.94
CA TYR A 127 9.21 12.88 -5.21
C TYR A 127 9.98 14.19 -5.12
N ARG A 128 11.19 14.19 -5.71
CA ARG A 128 11.95 15.41 -6.00
C ARG A 128 12.42 15.44 -7.45
N ARG A 129 12.41 16.63 -8.05
CA ARG A 129 12.97 16.86 -9.38
C ARG A 129 13.73 18.16 -9.48
N GLY A 130 14.91 18.10 -10.08
CA GLY A 130 15.72 19.27 -10.39
C GLY A 130 15.99 19.41 -11.87
N ASP A 131 15.74 20.60 -12.38
CA ASP A 131 16.10 21.00 -13.74
C ASP A 131 17.45 21.72 -13.72
N PHE A 132 18.28 21.51 -14.74
CA PHE A 132 19.60 22.12 -14.85
C PHE A 132 20.03 22.38 -16.29
N VAL A 133 21.11 23.15 -16.44
CA VAL A 133 21.83 23.36 -17.70
C VAL A 133 23.27 22.87 -17.55
N ALA A 134 23.78 22.10 -18.51
CA ALA A 134 25.18 21.70 -18.56
C ALA A 134 26.07 22.89 -18.97
N ASN A 135 27.07 23.22 -18.16
CA ASN A 135 27.98 24.34 -18.42
C ASN A 135 29.13 23.95 -19.37
N SER A 136 29.38 22.66 -19.57
CA SER A 136 30.38 22.11 -20.48
C SER A 136 29.97 20.73 -20.95
N ASP A 137 30.64 20.21 -21.98
CA ASP A 137 30.53 18.80 -22.35
C ASP A 137 30.96 17.94 -21.15
N THR A 138 30.06 17.12 -20.61
CA THR A 138 30.26 16.42 -19.35
C THR A 138 29.41 15.16 -19.28
N LEU A 139 29.82 14.21 -18.44
CA LEU A 139 28.96 13.12 -17.99
C LEU A 139 28.33 13.59 -16.69
N VAL A 140 27.00 13.70 -16.65
CA VAL A 140 26.29 13.99 -15.41
C VAL A 140 25.94 12.66 -14.76
N THR A 141 26.26 12.52 -13.49
CA THR A 141 25.98 11.33 -12.69
C THR A 141 25.19 11.75 -11.46
N ILE A 142 24.08 11.06 -11.18
CA ILE A 142 23.33 11.19 -9.94
C ILE A 142 23.40 9.89 -9.17
N SER A 143 23.46 9.99 -7.84
CA SER A 143 23.41 8.82 -6.98
C SER A 143 22.81 9.13 -5.61
N ALA A 144 22.22 8.12 -4.98
CA ALA A 144 21.73 8.16 -3.62
C ALA A 144 21.59 6.75 -3.05
N GLU A 145 21.70 6.63 -1.73
CA GLU A 145 21.37 5.42 -1.02
C GLU A 145 19.85 5.30 -0.82
N HIS A 146 19.35 4.07 -0.87
CA HIS A 146 17.94 3.77 -0.64
C HIS A 146 17.75 2.56 0.26
N PHE A 147 16.54 2.40 0.78
CA PHE A 147 16.14 1.26 1.58
C PHE A 147 14.65 0.95 1.36
N LEU A 148 14.34 -0.35 1.36
CA LEU A 148 13.01 -0.89 1.11
C LEU A 148 12.69 -1.96 2.15
N SER A 149 11.48 -1.92 2.71
CA SER A 149 10.97 -3.03 3.53
C SER A 149 9.49 -3.27 3.29
N GLN A 150 9.06 -4.50 3.55
CA GLN A 150 7.66 -4.90 3.49
C GLN A 150 7.35 -6.04 4.46
N SER A 151 6.08 -6.11 4.84
CA SER A 151 5.49 -7.19 5.62
C SER A 151 4.11 -7.51 5.03
N LEU A 152 3.90 -8.78 4.71
CA LEU A 152 2.69 -9.30 4.10
C LEU A 152 2.20 -10.51 4.89
N SER A 153 0.90 -10.60 5.13
CA SER A 153 0.30 -11.80 5.68
C SER A 153 -1.11 -12.04 5.15
N SER A 154 -1.47 -13.31 5.06
CA SER A 154 -2.83 -13.80 4.85
C SER A 154 -3.02 -15.02 5.77
N ASP A 155 -4.25 -15.33 6.17
CA ASP A 155 -4.52 -16.43 7.10
C ASP A 155 -5.30 -17.57 6.43
N ASP A 156 -6.26 -17.25 5.57
CA ASP A 156 -7.23 -18.21 5.02
C ASP A 156 -7.22 -18.31 3.49
N MET A 157 -7.85 -19.37 2.98
CA MET A 157 -7.97 -19.62 1.54
C MET A 157 -8.78 -18.53 0.84
N GLY A 158 -8.20 -17.99 -0.23
CA GLY A 158 -8.68 -16.91 -1.07
C GLY A 158 -8.49 -15.52 -0.46
N GLU A 159 -7.70 -15.40 0.60
CA GLU A 159 -7.12 -14.14 1.04
C GLU A 159 -5.77 -13.90 0.36
N TRP A 160 -5.42 -12.63 0.16
CA TRP A 160 -4.11 -12.28 -0.35
C TRP A 160 -3.66 -10.88 0.09
N ALA A 161 -2.34 -10.71 0.16
CA ALA A 161 -1.68 -9.44 0.41
C ALA A 161 -0.61 -9.20 -0.66
N TRP A 162 -0.51 -7.97 -1.14
CA TRP A 162 0.49 -7.52 -2.13
C TRP A 162 1.09 -6.20 -1.69
N ASN A 163 2.41 -6.04 -1.83
CA ASN A 163 3.09 -4.76 -1.63
C ASN A 163 4.12 -4.53 -2.73
N LEU A 164 4.31 -3.26 -3.06
CA LEU A 164 5.40 -2.74 -3.88
C LEU A 164 6.06 -1.60 -3.11
N ALA A 165 7.30 -1.82 -2.65
CA ALA A 165 8.19 -0.76 -2.19
C ALA A 165 9.22 -0.48 -3.30
N GLU A 166 9.32 0.78 -3.72
CA GLU A 166 10.20 1.20 -4.80
C GLU A 166 10.93 2.51 -4.48
N ALA A 167 12.21 2.57 -4.83
CA ALA A 167 12.99 3.78 -4.83
C ALA A 167 13.72 3.90 -6.17
N GLY A 168 13.75 5.09 -6.77
CA GLY A 168 14.32 5.25 -8.09
C GLY A 168 15.00 6.59 -8.31
N LEU A 169 15.98 6.57 -9.21
CA LEU A 169 16.62 7.74 -9.78
C LEU A 169 16.43 7.72 -11.29
N ARG A 170 16.16 8.89 -11.87
CA ARG A 170 16.14 9.10 -13.32
C ARG A 170 16.94 10.32 -13.67
N LEU A 171 17.69 10.24 -14.75
CA LEU A 171 18.38 11.36 -15.36
C LEU A 171 18.01 11.43 -16.84
N LYS A 172 17.65 12.61 -17.32
CA LYS A 172 17.25 12.79 -18.71
C LYS A 172 17.84 14.04 -19.31
N ASN A 173 18.36 13.89 -20.52
CA ASN A 173 18.73 15.01 -21.36
C ASN A 173 17.47 15.56 -22.04
N GLY A 174 17.12 16.82 -21.76
CA GLY A 174 15.91 17.47 -22.27
C GLY A 174 15.99 17.80 -23.76
N ASN A 175 17.19 17.80 -24.34
CA ASN A 175 17.44 18.12 -25.74
C ASN A 175 17.58 16.88 -26.63
N THR A 176 17.82 15.70 -26.04
CA THR A 176 17.98 14.44 -26.76
C THR A 176 16.98 13.38 -26.28
N LEU A 177 17.10 12.14 -26.79
CA LEU A 177 16.35 10.98 -26.28
C LEU A 177 17.15 10.23 -25.21
N GLU A 178 18.34 10.71 -24.84
CA GLU A 178 19.19 10.05 -23.87
C GLU A 178 18.61 10.21 -22.47
N SER A 179 18.45 9.08 -21.80
CA SER A 179 18.01 9.00 -20.42
C SER A 179 18.58 7.74 -19.80
N GLY A 180 18.73 7.78 -18.48
CA GLY A 180 19.06 6.63 -17.67
C GLY A 180 18.12 6.58 -16.47
N GLU A 181 17.96 5.38 -15.94
CA GLU A 181 17.10 5.10 -14.80
C GLU A 181 17.69 3.92 -14.05
N ASP A 182 17.69 4.02 -12.72
CA ASP A 182 18.08 2.96 -11.82
C ASP A 182 17.03 2.87 -10.71
N ILE A 183 16.55 1.65 -10.46
CA ILE A 183 15.39 1.39 -9.60
C ILE A 183 15.71 0.23 -8.67
N GLY A 184 15.61 0.50 -7.37
CA GLY A 184 15.48 -0.52 -6.34
C GLY A 184 14.02 -0.86 -6.15
N GLN A 185 13.66 -2.14 -6.28
CA GLN A 185 12.27 -2.58 -6.16
C GLN A 185 12.17 -3.84 -5.31
N LEU A 186 11.16 -3.84 -4.44
CA LEU A 186 10.78 -4.95 -3.60
C LEU A 186 9.28 -5.16 -3.76
N ALA A 187 8.90 -6.23 -4.46
CA ALA A 187 7.51 -6.53 -4.80
C ALA A 187 7.19 -7.99 -4.48
N ASN A 188 6.30 -8.23 -3.52
CA ASN A 188 5.90 -9.58 -3.12
C ASN A 188 4.37 -9.73 -3.06
N TYR A 189 3.93 -10.99 -3.08
CA TYR A 189 2.54 -11.41 -3.04
C TYR A 189 2.43 -12.61 -2.09
N ALA A 190 1.59 -12.51 -1.06
CA ALA A 190 1.35 -13.54 -0.05
C ALA A 190 -0.11 -14.02 -0.14
N PRO A 191 -0.38 -15.20 -0.74
CA PRO A 191 -1.72 -15.78 -0.80
C PRO A 191 -1.96 -16.84 0.26
N ASP A 192 -3.23 -17.11 0.57
CA ASP A 192 -3.71 -18.39 1.13
C ASP A 192 -2.98 -18.89 2.41
N GLY A 193 -2.82 -18.03 3.42
CA GLY A 193 -2.17 -18.43 4.68
C GLY A 193 -0.66 -18.23 4.68
N ASP A 194 -0.12 -17.50 3.71
CA ASP A 194 1.31 -17.19 3.60
C ASP A 194 1.70 -15.94 4.38
N TYR A 195 2.97 -15.91 4.82
CA TYR A 195 3.58 -14.82 5.55
C TYR A 195 4.94 -14.48 4.95
N ILE A 196 5.11 -13.23 4.53
CA ILE A 196 6.35 -12.72 3.95
C ILE A 196 6.79 -11.50 4.75
N TYR A 197 7.97 -11.57 5.34
CA TYR A 197 8.69 -10.39 5.81
C TYR A 197 9.97 -10.29 5.00
N ASP A 198 10.13 -9.18 4.28
CA ASP A 198 11.28 -8.96 3.42
C ASP A 198 11.78 -7.54 3.61
N THR A 199 13.10 -7.43 3.72
CA THR A 199 13.81 -6.21 4.06
C THR A 199 15.07 -6.20 3.25
N TYR A 200 15.25 -5.17 2.45
CA TYR A 200 16.56 -4.87 1.87
C TYR A 200 17.41 -4.19 2.95
N HIS A 201 18.13 -5.01 3.73
CA HIS A 201 18.80 -4.57 4.95
C HIS A 201 20.10 -3.76 4.74
N ASP A 202 20.65 -3.74 3.53
CA ASP A 202 21.83 -2.96 3.21
C ASP A 202 21.38 -1.76 2.36
N SER A 203 21.72 -0.53 2.77
CA SER A 203 21.48 0.62 1.91
C SER A 203 22.18 0.37 0.57
N LEU A 204 21.40 0.38 -0.49
CA LEU A 204 21.91 0.11 -1.83
C LEU A 204 22.06 1.45 -2.55
N LEU A 205 23.17 1.59 -3.25
CA LEU A 205 23.42 2.76 -4.09
C LEU A 205 22.63 2.64 -5.39
N LEU A 206 21.76 3.62 -5.66
CA LEU A 206 21.24 3.89 -7.00
C LEU A 206 22.22 4.82 -7.71
N GLU A 207 22.56 4.55 -8.96
CA GLU A 207 23.45 5.41 -9.74
C GLU A 207 23.05 5.46 -11.22
N VAL A 208 22.92 6.68 -11.75
CA VAL A 208 22.58 6.91 -13.16
C VAL A 208 23.53 7.93 -13.77
N SER A 209 24.05 7.65 -14.97
CA SER A 209 24.93 8.56 -15.71
C SER A 209 24.44 8.80 -17.14
N VAL A 210 24.39 10.06 -17.57
CA VAL A 210 23.95 10.47 -18.92
C VAL A 210 24.88 11.58 -19.45
N PRO A 211 25.34 11.53 -20.71
CA PRO A 211 26.18 12.57 -21.28
C PRO A 211 25.38 13.82 -21.67
N PHE A 212 26.03 14.98 -21.55
CA PHE A 212 25.49 16.28 -21.92
C PHE A 212 26.53 17.09 -22.69
N SER A 213 26.07 17.83 -23.68
CA SER A 213 26.86 18.88 -24.34
C SER A 213 26.65 20.23 -23.64
N ALA A 214 27.62 21.14 -23.79
CA ALA A 214 27.52 22.48 -23.24
C ALA A 214 26.24 23.21 -23.71
N GLY A 215 25.46 23.72 -22.75
CA GLY A 215 24.22 24.45 -22.97
C GLY A 215 22.97 23.59 -23.08
N GLU A 216 23.08 22.26 -23.04
CA GLU A 216 21.92 21.37 -23.00
C GLU A 216 21.22 21.45 -21.65
N MET A 217 19.89 21.42 -21.69
CA MET A 217 19.04 21.32 -20.52
C MET A 217 18.86 19.85 -20.13
N GLY A 218 18.82 19.58 -18.84
CA GLY A 218 18.53 18.26 -18.30
C GLY A 218 17.64 18.35 -17.08
N PHE A 219 17.14 17.20 -16.66
CA PHE A 219 16.52 17.07 -15.35
C PHE A 219 16.85 15.74 -14.72
N PHE A 220 16.84 15.71 -13.40
CA PHE A 220 16.85 14.49 -12.61
C PHE A 220 15.56 14.36 -11.81
N GLU A 221 15.19 13.12 -11.52
CA GLU A 221 14.09 12.76 -10.64
C GLU A 221 14.61 11.76 -9.60
N ALA A 222 14.12 11.89 -8.37
CA ALA A 222 14.26 10.91 -7.31
C ALA A 222 12.88 10.66 -6.72
N TRP A 223 12.53 9.39 -6.50
CA TRP A 223 11.25 9.05 -5.90
C TRP A 223 11.35 7.88 -4.94
N ALA A 224 10.50 7.91 -3.92
CA ALA A 224 10.15 6.78 -3.08
C ALA A 224 8.64 6.53 -3.24
N HIS A 225 8.29 5.28 -3.49
CA HIS A 225 6.91 4.84 -3.71
C HIS A 225 6.62 3.62 -2.85
N ASN A 226 5.45 3.59 -2.22
CA ASN A 226 4.91 2.38 -1.64
C ASN A 226 3.45 2.18 -2.02
N GLY A 227 3.12 0.98 -2.47
CA GLY A 227 1.75 0.55 -2.76
C GLY A 227 1.42 -0.73 -2.00
N ALA A 228 0.43 -0.67 -1.12
CA ALA A 228 -0.05 -1.80 -0.33
C ALA A 228 -1.48 -2.18 -0.76
N GLN A 229 -1.75 -3.47 -0.88
CA GLN A 229 -3.07 -4.01 -1.19
C GLN A 229 -3.33 -5.28 -0.36
N ALA A 230 -4.55 -5.40 0.15
CA ALA A 230 -5.02 -6.59 0.83
C ALA A 230 -6.47 -6.88 0.43
N GLU A 231 -6.78 -8.15 0.20
CA GLU A 231 -8.14 -8.63 -0.06
C GLU A 231 -8.38 -9.89 0.74
N ALA A 232 -9.62 -10.06 1.17
CA ALA A 232 -10.02 -11.24 1.87
C ALA A 232 -11.48 -11.62 1.65
N ASN A 233 -11.76 -12.91 1.88
CA ASN A 233 -13.08 -13.48 1.67
C ASN A 233 -14.02 -13.23 2.84
N VAL A 234 -15.30 -13.04 2.52
CA VAL A 234 -16.36 -13.07 3.53
C VAL A 234 -16.60 -14.52 3.94
N ILE A 235 -16.10 -14.91 5.11
CA ILE A 235 -16.40 -16.22 5.69
C ILE A 235 -17.80 -16.16 6.35
N PRO A 236 -18.76 -17.01 5.96
CA PRO A 236 -20.06 -17.05 6.61
C PRO A 236 -19.88 -17.41 8.09
N GLU A 237 -20.47 -16.61 9.00
CA GLU A 237 -20.33 -16.86 10.43
C GLU A 237 -20.69 -18.31 10.80
N PRO A 238 -19.96 -18.97 11.72
CA PRO A 238 -20.27 -20.32 12.17
C PRO A 238 -21.73 -20.50 12.64
N THR A 239 -22.32 -19.45 13.21
CA THR A 239 -23.74 -19.33 13.59
C THR A 239 -24.67 -19.42 12.39
N THR A 240 -24.34 -18.77 11.27
CA THR A 240 -25.08 -18.85 10.00
C THR A 240 -25.04 -20.26 9.43
N LEU A 241 -23.87 -20.92 9.48
CA LEU A 241 -23.72 -22.32 9.05
C LEU A 241 -24.52 -23.29 9.95
N LEU A 242 -24.49 -23.09 11.26
CA LEU A 242 -25.29 -23.85 12.23
C LEU A 242 -26.80 -23.64 12.05
N LEU A 243 -27.23 -22.41 11.76
CA LEU A 243 -28.63 -22.09 11.49
C LEU A 243 -29.11 -22.71 10.18
N LEU A 244 -28.31 -22.63 9.12
CA LEU A 244 -28.60 -23.28 7.85
C LEU A 244 -28.68 -24.80 8.01
N GLY A 245 -27.69 -25.41 8.69
CA GLY A 245 -27.65 -26.84 8.95
C GLY A 245 -28.83 -27.33 9.80
N SER A 246 -29.19 -26.60 10.86
CA SER A 246 -30.32 -26.94 11.71
C SER A 246 -31.67 -26.73 11.02
N GLY A 247 -31.81 -25.68 10.20
CA GLY A 247 -32.99 -25.43 9.37
C GLY A 247 -33.23 -26.54 8.35
N LEU A 248 -32.18 -26.97 7.64
CA LEU A 248 -32.25 -28.09 6.71
C LEU A 248 -32.61 -29.40 7.42
N ALA A 249 -31.98 -29.71 8.56
CA ALA A 249 -32.31 -30.89 9.36
C ALA A 249 -33.78 -30.89 9.82
N GLY A 250 -34.32 -29.73 10.18
CA GLY A 250 -35.74 -29.54 10.51
C GLY A 250 -36.68 -29.85 9.34
N ILE A 251 -36.36 -29.38 8.13
CA ILE A 251 -37.13 -29.65 6.92
C ILE A 251 -37.13 -31.14 6.57
N PHE A 252 -35.98 -31.82 6.64
CA PHE A 252 -35.89 -33.25 6.40
C PHE A 252 -36.58 -34.09 7.50
N GLY A 253 -36.52 -33.65 8.75
CA GLY A 253 -37.24 -34.26 9.87
C GLY A 253 -38.76 -34.17 9.75
N LEU A 254 -39.29 -33.07 9.22
CA LEU A 254 -40.73 -32.88 8.98
C LEU A 254 -41.25 -33.72 7.81
N ARG A 255 -40.44 -33.95 6.76
CA ARG A 255 -40.83 -34.81 5.62
C ARG A 255 -40.97 -36.30 5.96
N ARG A 256 -40.34 -36.79 7.03
CA ARG A 256 -40.46 -38.20 7.47
C ARG A 256 -41.78 -38.55 8.17
N LYS A 257 -42.66 -37.56 8.44
CA LYS A 257 -43.90 -37.78 9.19
C LYS A 257 -45.19 -37.76 8.37
N THR A 258 -45.10 -37.72 7.04
CA THR A 258 -46.27 -37.65 6.13
C THR A 258 -46.61 -38.95 5.41
N THR A 259 -46.15 -40.11 5.91
CA THR A 259 -46.61 -41.42 5.42
C THR A 259 -47.46 -42.09 6.50
N ILE A 260 -48.75 -41.76 6.53
CA ILE A 260 -49.84 -42.61 7.04
C ILE A 260 -50.95 -42.53 6.00
#